data_AF-U7UWP5-F1
#
_entry.id   AF-U7UWP5-F1
#
_cell.length_a   1.000
_cell.length_b   1.000
_cell.length_c   1.000
_cell.angle_alpha   90.00
_cell.angle_beta   90.00
_cell.angle_gamma   90.00
#
_symmetry.space_group_name_H-M   'P 1'
#
loop_
_entity.id
_entity.type
_entity.pdbx_description
1 polymer ?
#
loop_
_entity_poly.entity_id
_entity_poly.type
_entity_poly.pdbx_seq_one_letter_code
_entity_poly.pdbx_strand_id
1 'polypeptide(L)'
;MFKFFYKKAENIDNKPIYEEILNSLKDPEYRLEFIEHYSLPGFGEYEYNILTGKEDKNLREADELLNLITKFKSDEKEIENIDKYLKDKRALELINSFEYLYFRFNTYEEDALIGVATKLMKLGTNVETVKLGILLTQYFDLESKSEAKKVVFQLGEYPDFTYYSLLALKPTNMYYGALEDYLKTTFDYGELIVREMEGKDGTR
;
A
#
# COMPACT_ATOMS: atom_id res chain seq x y z
N MET A 1 16.24 -11.01 24.84
CA MET A 1 14.87 -10.82 24.33
C MET A 1 14.61 -9.32 24.28
N PHE A 2 14.97 -8.66 23.17
CA PHE A 2 14.78 -7.22 23.02
C PHE A 2 13.36 -6.97 22.50
N LYS A 3 12.50 -6.40 23.33
CA LYS A 3 11.24 -5.80 22.89
C LYS A 3 11.59 -4.43 22.32
N PHE A 4 11.65 -4.32 21.00
CA PHE A 4 11.75 -3.02 20.33
C PHE A 4 10.38 -2.32 20.44
N PHE A 5 10.33 -1.24 21.21
CA PHE A 5 9.21 -0.32 21.17
C PHE A 5 9.36 0.53 19.90
N TYR A 6 8.56 0.21 18.89
CA TYR A 6 8.48 0.96 17.64
C TYR A 6 8.03 2.39 17.92
N LYS A 7 8.91 3.36 17.67
CA LYS A 7 8.50 4.76 17.52
C LYS A 7 8.20 4.95 16.04
N LYS A 8 6.91 4.87 15.69
CA LYS A 8 6.39 5.10 14.33
C LYS A 8 6.84 6.51 13.91
N ALA A 9 7.39 6.65 12.70
CA ALA A 9 7.62 7.96 12.11
C ALA A 9 6.28 8.72 12.14
N GLU A 10 6.22 9.79 12.93
CA GLU A 10 5.07 10.69 12.94
C GLU A 10 5.20 11.51 11.66
N ASN A 11 4.27 11.32 10.71
CA ASN A 11 4.15 12.19 9.54
C ASN A 11 4.08 13.63 10.05
N ILE A 12 5.10 14.40 9.70
CA ILE A 12 5.19 15.82 9.93
C ILE A 12 4.22 16.43 8.89
N ASP A 13 3.17 17.09 9.40
CA ASP A 13 1.95 17.56 8.69
C ASP A 13 0.92 16.48 8.28
N ASN A 14 -0.36 16.77 8.51
CA ASN A 14 -1.55 15.96 8.12
C ASN A 14 -1.77 15.90 6.59
N LYS A 15 -0.71 15.94 5.79
CA LYS A 15 -0.80 15.90 4.32
C LYS A 15 -0.95 14.46 3.84
N PRO A 16 -1.65 14.24 2.72
CA PRO A 16 -1.70 12.92 2.09
C PRO A 16 -0.30 12.43 1.70
N ILE A 17 0.01 11.16 2.01
CA ILE A 17 1.32 10.57 1.70
C ILE A 17 1.61 10.63 0.19
N TYR A 18 0.58 10.40 -0.65
CA TYR A 18 0.74 10.47 -2.09
C TYR A 18 1.09 11.88 -2.59
N GLU A 19 0.60 12.93 -1.93
CA GLU A 19 0.96 14.30 -2.26
C GLU A 19 2.43 14.57 -1.96
N GLU A 20 2.92 14.15 -0.79
CA GLU A 20 4.33 14.27 -0.40
C GLU A 20 5.23 13.51 -1.39
N ILE A 21 4.82 12.31 -1.82
CA ILE A 21 5.49 11.55 -2.87
C ILE A 21 5.53 12.34 -4.19
N LEU A 22 4.41 12.89 -4.66
CA LEU A 22 4.40 13.68 -5.88
C LEU A 22 5.27 14.94 -5.79
N ASN A 23 5.38 15.54 -4.61
CA ASN A 23 6.25 16.69 -4.38
C ASN A 23 7.73 16.28 -4.40
N SER A 24 8.08 15.14 -3.82
CA SER A 24 9.43 14.54 -3.89
C SER A 24 9.88 14.27 -5.32
N LEU A 25 8.96 13.91 -6.22
CA LEU A 25 9.30 13.64 -7.62
C LEU A 25 9.60 14.91 -8.42
N LYS A 26 9.15 16.08 -7.95
CA LYS A 26 9.34 17.37 -8.63
C LYS A 26 10.61 18.08 -8.20
N ASP A 27 11.11 17.79 -7.01
CA ASP A 27 12.24 18.48 -6.39
C ASP A 27 13.24 17.45 -5.80
N PRO A 28 14.42 17.28 -6.43
CA PRO A 28 15.45 16.36 -5.95
C PRO A 28 15.96 16.65 -4.54
N GLU A 29 16.01 17.92 -4.12
CA GLU A 29 16.47 18.28 -2.77
C GLU A 29 15.43 17.85 -1.73
N TYR A 30 14.16 18.15 -1.99
CA TYR A 30 13.06 17.69 -1.15
C TYR A 30 12.90 16.16 -1.16
N ARG A 31 13.24 15.46 -2.25
CA ARG A 31 13.29 13.99 -2.27
C ARG A 31 14.29 13.43 -1.27
N LEU A 32 15.49 14.01 -1.19
CA LEU A 32 16.51 13.56 -0.25
C LEU A 32 16.06 13.80 1.19
N GLU A 33 15.51 14.98 1.48
CA GLU A 33 14.94 15.30 2.79
C GLU A 33 13.78 14.35 3.15
N PHE A 34 12.87 14.11 2.22
CA PHE A 34 11.74 13.20 2.41
C PHE A 34 12.24 11.78 2.69
N ILE A 35 13.18 11.26 1.90
CA ILE A 35 13.76 9.93 2.13
C ILE A 35 14.41 9.84 3.52
N GLU A 36 15.20 10.83 3.93
CA GLU A 36 15.85 10.84 5.25
C GLU A 36 14.81 10.82 6.39
N HIS A 37 13.77 11.65 6.31
CA HIS A 37 12.73 11.72 7.34
C HIS A 37 11.84 10.49 7.36
N TYR A 38 11.56 9.93 6.19
CA TYR A 38 10.76 8.73 6.06
C TYR A 38 11.59 7.57 6.67
N SER A 39 12.87 7.36 6.25
CA SER A 39 13.66 6.10 6.37
C SER A 39 13.89 5.42 7.75
N LEU A 40 13.27 5.87 8.85
CA LEU A 40 13.53 5.35 10.20
C LEU A 40 12.25 4.88 10.93
N PRO A 41 12.14 3.58 11.36
CA PRO A 41 12.86 2.40 10.88
C PRO A 41 11.95 1.34 10.22
N GLY A 42 12.39 0.82 9.07
CA GLY A 42 11.98 -0.49 8.51
C GLY A 42 10.91 -0.47 7.42
N PHE A 43 11.04 0.39 6.40
CA PHE A 43 10.07 0.46 5.31
C PHE A 43 10.10 -0.74 4.38
N GLY A 44 9.06 -1.57 4.44
CA GLY A 44 9.00 -2.79 3.66
C GLY A 44 9.72 -3.97 4.31
N GLU A 45 10.33 -3.81 5.49
CA GLU A 45 11.02 -4.92 6.19
C GLU A 45 10.05 -6.07 6.49
N TYR A 46 8.86 -5.74 6.98
CA TYR A 46 7.82 -6.71 7.26
C TYR A 46 7.41 -7.46 5.98
N GLU A 47 7.15 -6.73 4.91
CA GLU A 47 6.76 -7.27 3.61
C GLU A 47 7.85 -8.15 3.01
N TYR A 48 9.13 -7.75 3.14
CA TYR A 48 10.27 -8.56 2.73
C TYR A 48 10.41 -9.84 3.57
N ASN A 49 10.19 -9.77 4.88
CA ASN A 49 10.23 -10.93 5.75
C ASN A 49 9.08 -11.91 5.46
N ILE A 50 7.88 -11.43 5.13
CA ILE A 50 6.80 -12.27 4.59
C ILE A 50 7.24 -12.91 3.28
N LEU A 51 7.73 -12.10 2.35
CA LEU A 51 8.11 -12.56 1.00
C LEU A 51 9.17 -13.66 1.07
N THR A 52 10.12 -13.57 1.99
CA THR A 52 11.21 -14.54 2.18
C THR A 52 10.88 -15.67 3.16
N GLY A 53 9.66 -15.71 3.72
CA GLY A 53 9.22 -16.74 4.65
C GLY A 53 9.85 -16.67 6.04
N LYS A 54 10.38 -15.50 6.43
CA LYS A 54 10.93 -15.23 7.77
C LYS A 54 9.87 -14.79 8.77
N GLU A 55 8.75 -14.25 8.30
CA GLU A 55 7.61 -13.84 9.12
C GLU A 55 6.31 -14.37 8.52
N ASP A 56 5.43 -14.89 9.36
CA ASP A 56 4.09 -15.31 8.97
C ASP A 56 3.10 -14.15 9.09
N LYS A 57 2.13 -14.13 8.19
CA LYS A 57 1.04 -13.17 8.21
C LYS A 57 0.04 -13.52 9.31
N ASN A 58 -0.04 -12.69 10.36
CA ASN A 58 -1.08 -12.83 11.38
C ASN A 58 -2.43 -12.39 10.81
N LEU A 59 -3.45 -13.24 10.85
CA LEU A 59 -4.79 -12.88 10.41
C LEU A 59 -5.54 -12.13 11.51
N ARG A 60 -6.23 -11.06 11.13
CA ARG A 60 -7.13 -10.28 12.00
C ARG A 60 -8.51 -10.17 11.37
N GLU A 61 -9.52 -10.07 12.22
CA GLU A 61 -10.91 -9.85 11.81
C GLU A 61 -11.09 -8.48 11.15
N ALA A 62 -11.98 -8.42 10.16
CA ALA A 62 -12.18 -7.24 9.32
C ALA A 62 -13.61 -6.70 9.30
N ASP A 63 -14.48 -7.09 10.25
CA ASP A 63 -15.87 -6.62 10.32
C ASP A 63 -15.98 -5.08 10.39
N GLU A 64 -15.14 -4.44 11.21
CA GLU A 64 -15.12 -2.97 11.32
C GLU A 64 -14.60 -2.34 10.03
N LEU A 65 -13.58 -2.93 9.41
CA LEU A 65 -13.06 -2.47 8.13
C LEU A 65 -14.14 -2.54 7.03
N LEU A 66 -14.83 -3.68 6.93
CA LEU A 66 -15.94 -3.85 5.98
C LEU A 66 -17.01 -2.78 6.21
N ASN A 67 -17.39 -2.54 7.46
CA ASN A 67 -18.36 -1.50 7.80
C ASN A 67 -17.90 -0.10 7.39
N LEU A 68 -16.61 0.22 7.55
CA LEU A 68 -16.06 1.51 7.13
C LEU A 68 -16.08 1.65 5.59
N ILE A 69 -15.65 0.62 4.87
CA ILE A 69 -15.60 0.62 3.40
C ILE A 69 -17.00 0.65 2.79
N THR A 70 -17.94 -0.14 3.29
CA THR A 70 -19.32 -0.20 2.77
C THR A 70 -20.12 1.07 3.03
N LYS A 71 -19.77 1.84 4.07
CA LYS A 71 -20.41 3.12 4.39
C LYS A 71 -19.74 4.32 3.70
N PHE A 72 -18.63 4.11 3.02
CA PHE A 72 -17.83 5.17 2.41
C PHE A 72 -18.63 5.85 1.29
N LYS A 73 -18.96 7.12 1.49
CA LYS A 73 -19.77 7.91 0.56
C LYS A 73 -18.99 8.96 -0.21
N SER A 74 -17.77 9.32 0.21
CA SER A 74 -16.78 10.18 -0.47
C SER A 74 -16.16 11.28 0.39
N ASP A 75 -16.36 11.29 1.70
CA ASP A 75 -15.98 12.41 2.58
C ASP A 75 -14.56 12.25 3.15
N GLU A 76 -13.84 13.35 3.33
CA GLU A 76 -12.51 13.40 3.97
C GLU A 76 -12.56 12.77 5.37
N LYS A 77 -13.67 13.00 6.09
CA LYS A 77 -13.92 12.40 7.41
C LYS A 77 -13.92 10.87 7.40
N GLU A 78 -14.31 10.24 6.30
CA GLU A 78 -14.34 8.78 6.19
C GLU A 78 -12.92 8.21 6.04
N ILE A 79 -12.04 8.95 5.34
CA ILE A 79 -10.62 8.63 5.25
C ILE A 79 -9.96 8.76 6.62
N GLU A 80 -10.26 9.84 7.37
CA GLU A 80 -9.75 10.00 8.74
C GLU A 80 -10.17 8.85 9.67
N ASN A 81 -11.41 8.35 9.53
CA ASN A 81 -11.88 7.21 10.30
C ASN A 81 -11.11 5.93 9.96
N ILE A 82 -10.80 5.71 8.67
CA ILE A 82 -10.00 4.57 8.21
C ILE A 82 -8.54 4.72 8.68
N ASP A 83 -7.94 5.92 8.56
CA ASP A 83 -6.60 6.23 9.06
C ASP A 83 -6.47 5.95 10.55
N LYS A 84 -7.49 6.35 11.33
CA LYS A 84 -7.57 6.10 12.77
C LYS A 84 -7.73 4.61 13.07
N TYR A 85 -8.60 3.91 12.33
CA TYR A 85 -8.82 2.47 12.50
C TYR A 85 -7.55 1.66 12.21
N LEU A 86 -6.76 2.06 11.19
CA LEU A 86 -5.52 1.42 10.79
C LEU A 86 -4.28 1.93 11.54
N LYS A 87 -4.43 2.78 12.56
CA LYS A 87 -3.28 3.34 13.29
C LYS A 87 -2.41 2.25 13.94
N ASP A 88 -3.02 1.16 14.39
CA ASP A 88 -2.44 0.03 15.13
C ASP A 88 -2.66 -1.34 14.46
N LYS A 89 -3.05 -1.35 13.18
CA LYS A 89 -3.33 -2.55 12.40
C LYS A 89 -2.56 -2.50 11.08
N ARG A 90 -2.08 -3.65 10.62
CA ARG A 90 -1.48 -3.77 9.29
C ARG A 90 -2.56 -4.15 8.27
N ALA A 91 -2.57 -3.49 7.11
CA ALA A 91 -3.54 -3.75 6.06
C ALA A 91 -3.49 -5.20 5.56
N LEU A 92 -2.28 -5.77 5.44
CA LEU A 92 -2.12 -7.19 5.11
C LEU A 92 -2.90 -8.07 6.06
N GLU A 93 -2.77 -7.88 7.37
CA GLU A 93 -3.39 -8.75 8.38
C GLU A 93 -4.92 -8.83 8.25
N LEU A 94 -5.55 -7.80 7.67
CA LEU A 94 -7.01 -7.66 7.53
C LEU A 94 -7.53 -8.17 6.17
N ILE A 95 -6.74 -8.08 5.10
CA ILE A 95 -7.23 -8.19 3.72
C ILE A 95 -7.92 -9.52 3.40
N ASN A 96 -7.44 -10.65 3.96
CA ASN A 96 -8.03 -11.97 3.73
C ASN A 96 -9.41 -12.10 4.40
N SER A 97 -9.56 -11.57 5.62
CA SER A 97 -10.87 -11.54 6.31
C SER A 97 -11.82 -10.58 5.59
N PHE A 98 -11.31 -9.42 5.14
CA PHE A 98 -12.08 -8.47 4.36
C PHE A 98 -12.62 -9.09 3.06
N GLU A 99 -11.76 -9.77 2.28
CA GLU A 99 -12.14 -10.46 1.05
C GLU A 99 -13.32 -11.41 1.29
N TYR A 100 -13.17 -12.29 2.29
CA TYR A 100 -14.18 -13.27 2.65
C TYR A 100 -15.51 -12.60 2.98
N LEU A 101 -15.51 -11.56 3.81
CA LEU A 101 -16.72 -10.88 4.22
C LEU A 101 -17.35 -10.09 3.05
N TYR A 102 -16.54 -9.39 2.27
CA TYR A 102 -16.99 -8.54 1.16
C TYR A 102 -17.75 -9.34 0.09
N PHE A 103 -17.23 -10.52 -0.27
CA PHE A 103 -17.93 -11.41 -1.19
C PHE A 103 -19.10 -12.16 -0.54
N ARG A 104 -18.97 -12.56 0.73
CA ARG A 104 -20.05 -13.27 1.45
C ARG A 104 -21.32 -12.43 1.59
N PHE A 105 -21.19 -11.14 1.87
CA PHE A 105 -22.34 -10.26 2.05
C PHE A 105 -22.93 -9.74 0.73
N ASN A 106 -22.40 -10.16 -0.42
CA ASN A 106 -22.80 -9.69 -1.75
C ASN A 106 -22.84 -8.14 -1.84
N THR A 107 -21.91 -7.49 -1.15
CA THR A 107 -21.74 -6.02 -1.12
C THR A 107 -20.85 -5.53 -2.27
N TYR A 108 -20.66 -6.35 -3.30
CA TYR A 108 -19.78 -6.04 -4.41
C TYR A 108 -20.39 -4.97 -5.31
N GLU A 109 -19.77 -3.79 -5.29
CA GLU A 109 -20.05 -2.68 -6.19
C GLU A 109 -18.71 -2.18 -6.72
N GLU A 110 -18.33 -2.63 -7.92
CA GLU A 110 -17.00 -2.39 -8.49
C GLU A 110 -16.65 -0.91 -8.58
N ASP A 111 -17.55 -0.08 -9.11
CA ASP A 111 -17.33 1.36 -9.26
C ASP A 111 -17.15 2.06 -7.90
N ALA A 112 -17.90 1.63 -6.88
CA ALA A 112 -17.73 2.14 -5.53
C ALA A 112 -16.36 1.73 -4.97
N LEU A 113 -15.95 0.47 -5.16
CA LEU A 113 -14.68 -0.04 -4.68
C LEU A 113 -13.48 0.65 -5.36
N ILE A 114 -13.56 0.90 -6.67
CA ILE A 114 -12.56 1.68 -7.42
C ILE A 114 -12.44 3.09 -6.83
N GLY A 115 -13.59 3.74 -6.58
CA GLY A 115 -13.64 5.07 -5.98
C GLY A 115 -13.00 5.12 -4.60
N VAL A 116 -13.33 4.15 -3.74
CA VAL A 116 -12.74 4.01 -2.40
C VAL A 116 -11.24 3.77 -2.49
N ALA A 117 -10.80 2.74 -3.21
CA ALA A 117 -9.39 2.38 -3.34
C ALA A 117 -8.53 3.56 -3.81
N THR A 118 -9.00 4.27 -4.84
CA THR A 118 -8.31 5.45 -5.39
C THR A 118 -8.21 6.58 -4.37
N LYS A 119 -9.25 6.81 -3.57
CA LYS A 119 -9.24 7.83 -2.52
C LYS A 119 -8.31 7.48 -1.37
N LEU A 120 -8.32 6.22 -0.91
CA LEU A 120 -7.39 5.78 0.14
C LEU A 120 -5.94 5.96 -0.29
N MET A 121 -5.62 5.63 -1.55
CA MET A 121 -4.29 5.84 -2.11
C MET A 121 -3.90 7.32 -2.18
N LYS A 122 -4.81 8.20 -2.62
CA LYS A 122 -4.48 9.61 -2.89
C LYS A 122 -4.56 10.51 -1.65
N LEU A 123 -5.41 10.18 -0.68
CA LEU A 123 -5.77 11.06 0.44
C LEU A 123 -5.40 10.49 1.81
N GLY A 124 -4.96 9.22 1.89
CA GLY A 124 -4.55 8.61 3.15
C GLY A 124 -3.32 9.30 3.77
N THR A 125 -3.40 9.57 5.06
CA THR A 125 -2.29 10.13 5.86
C THR A 125 -1.58 9.05 6.68
N ASN A 126 -2.18 7.86 6.79
CA ASN A 126 -1.59 6.66 7.37
C ASN A 126 -1.07 5.72 6.27
N VAL A 127 0.16 5.24 6.41
CA VAL A 127 0.80 4.26 5.51
C VAL A 127 -0.08 3.03 5.27
N GLU A 128 -0.70 2.51 6.33
CA GLU A 128 -1.54 1.30 6.23
C GLU A 128 -2.84 1.57 5.47
N THR A 129 -3.34 2.81 5.46
CA THR A 129 -4.48 3.20 4.63
C THR A 129 -4.13 3.21 3.15
N VAL A 130 -2.95 3.74 2.80
CA VAL A 130 -2.47 3.73 1.42
C VAL A 130 -2.23 2.30 0.94
N LYS A 131 -1.57 1.46 1.77
CA LYS A 131 -1.40 0.02 1.51
C LYS A 131 -2.74 -0.69 1.30
N LEU A 132 -3.74 -0.41 2.13
CA LEU A 132 -5.09 -0.93 1.94
C LEU A 132 -5.66 -0.50 0.58
N GLY A 133 -5.55 0.77 0.22
CA GLY A 133 -5.99 1.27 -1.09
C GLY A 133 -5.40 0.50 -2.26
N ILE A 134 -4.09 0.19 -2.21
CA ILE A 134 -3.42 -0.62 -3.23
C ILE A 134 -3.95 -2.06 -3.21
N LEU A 135 -4.10 -2.68 -2.02
CA LEU A 135 -4.61 -4.05 -1.90
C LEU A 135 -6.04 -4.21 -2.45
N LEU A 136 -6.92 -3.21 -2.25
CA LEU A 136 -8.28 -3.25 -2.76
C LEU A 136 -8.35 -3.31 -4.29
N THR A 137 -7.27 -2.90 -5.00
CA THR A 137 -7.20 -3.01 -6.47
C THR A 137 -7.19 -4.44 -6.99
N GLN A 138 -6.91 -5.43 -6.13
CA GLN A 138 -6.95 -6.84 -6.49
C GLN A 138 -8.37 -7.37 -6.75
N TYR A 139 -9.40 -6.60 -6.38
CA TYR A 139 -10.80 -6.98 -6.51
C TYR A 139 -11.52 -6.35 -7.71
N PHE A 140 -10.81 -5.64 -8.57
CA PHE A 140 -11.35 -5.10 -9.82
C PHE A 140 -10.32 -5.16 -10.94
N ASP A 141 -10.76 -4.96 -12.18
CA ASP A 141 -9.86 -4.98 -13.34
C ASP A 141 -8.97 -3.72 -13.38
N LEU A 142 -7.82 -3.76 -12.71
CA LEU A 142 -6.86 -2.65 -12.69
C LEU A 142 -6.32 -2.30 -14.09
N GLU A 143 -6.26 -3.26 -15.03
CA GLU A 143 -5.70 -3.03 -16.37
C GLU A 143 -6.48 -1.94 -17.11
N SER A 144 -7.81 -1.92 -16.96
CA SER A 144 -8.70 -0.94 -17.59
C SER A 144 -8.85 0.38 -16.82
N LYS A 145 -8.32 0.50 -15.60
CA LYS A 145 -8.44 1.71 -14.75
C LYS A 145 -7.14 2.51 -14.74
N SER A 146 -6.92 3.29 -15.80
CA SER A 146 -5.65 4.02 -16.03
C SER A 146 -5.22 4.93 -14.88
N GLU A 147 -6.14 5.65 -14.22
CA GLU A 147 -5.81 6.51 -13.09
C GLU A 147 -5.33 5.69 -11.88
N ALA A 148 -6.11 4.71 -11.44
CA ALA A 148 -5.75 3.85 -10.31
C ALA A 148 -4.44 3.11 -10.57
N LYS A 149 -4.28 2.55 -11.79
CA LYS A 149 -3.06 1.86 -12.21
C LYS A 149 -1.83 2.77 -12.16
N LYS A 150 -1.97 4.02 -12.59
CA LYS A 150 -0.92 5.04 -12.50
C LYS A 150 -0.57 5.37 -11.04
N VAL A 151 -1.56 5.56 -10.18
CA VAL A 151 -1.33 5.86 -8.75
C VAL A 151 -0.60 4.72 -8.07
N VAL A 152 -1.02 3.46 -8.30
CA VAL A 152 -0.33 2.26 -7.81
C VAL A 152 1.13 2.25 -8.27
N PHE A 153 1.36 2.51 -9.57
CA PHE A 153 2.71 2.56 -10.11
C PHE A 153 3.59 3.61 -9.42
N GLN A 154 3.09 4.83 -9.23
CA GLN A 154 3.86 5.92 -8.61
C GLN A 154 4.13 5.67 -7.12
N LEU A 155 3.18 5.05 -6.40
CA LEU A 155 3.38 4.69 -5.00
C LEU A 155 4.48 3.64 -4.83
N GLY A 156 4.58 2.67 -5.74
CA GLY A 156 5.53 1.56 -5.63
C GLY A 156 7.01 1.92 -5.68
N GLU A 157 7.36 3.15 -6.10
CA GLU A 157 8.72 3.68 -5.97
C GLU A 157 9.15 3.80 -4.50
N TYR A 158 8.20 3.85 -3.57
CA TYR A 158 8.46 3.96 -2.14
C TYR A 158 8.42 2.61 -1.43
N PRO A 159 9.41 2.28 -0.56
CA PRO A 159 9.60 0.91 -0.06
C PRO A 159 8.41 0.33 0.72
N ASP A 160 7.64 1.16 1.43
CA ASP A 160 6.39 0.76 2.09
C ASP A 160 5.35 0.18 1.13
N PHE A 161 5.34 0.63 -0.12
CA PHE A 161 4.31 0.34 -1.09
C PHE A 161 4.80 -0.59 -2.21
N THR A 162 6.10 -0.78 -2.37
CA THR A 162 6.71 -1.58 -3.45
C THR A 162 6.13 -2.98 -3.55
N TYR A 163 6.07 -3.72 -2.43
CA TYR A 163 5.48 -5.07 -2.39
C TYR A 163 4.02 -5.07 -2.88
N TYR A 164 3.22 -4.16 -2.36
CA TYR A 164 1.80 -4.04 -2.68
C TYR A 164 1.56 -3.64 -4.12
N SER A 165 2.35 -2.68 -4.62
CA SER A 165 2.29 -2.22 -6.00
C SER A 165 2.61 -3.34 -6.97
N LEU A 166 3.70 -4.07 -6.73
CA LEU A 166 4.08 -5.20 -7.59
C LEU A 166 3.02 -6.32 -7.58
N LEU A 167 2.41 -6.62 -6.42
CA LEU A 167 1.29 -7.56 -6.37
C LEU A 167 0.08 -7.08 -7.19
N ALA A 168 -0.29 -5.80 -7.05
CA ALA A 168 -1.42 -5.22 -7.76
C ALA A 168 -1.17 -5.09 -9.28
N LEU A 169 0.05 -4.79 -9.70
CA LEU A 169 0.43 -4.63 -11.10
C LEU A 169 0.72 -5.95 -11.80
N LYS A 170 0.96 -7.05 -11.08
CA LYS A 170 1.23 -8.38 -11.67
C LYS A 170 0.29 -8.83 -12.78
N PRO A 171 -1.05 -8.66 -12.69
CA PRO A 171 -1.97 -9.00 -13.77
C PRO A 171 -2.00 -7.98 -14.93
N THR A 172 -1.30 -6.86 -14.83
CA THR A 172 -1.31 -5.75 -15.80
C THR A 172 -0.12 -5.82 -16.76
N ASN A 173 -0.21 -5.11 -17.89
CA ASN A 173 0.93 -4.97 -18.80
C ASN A 173 2.09 -4.13 -18.25
N MET A 174 1.90 -3.46 -17.10
CA MET A 174 2.92 -2.60 -16.47
C MET A 174 3.88 -3.37 -15.57
N TYR A 175 3.61 -4.64 -15.23
CA TYR A 175 4.36 -5.37 -14.21
C TYR A 175 5.88 -5.40 -14.44
N TYR A 176 6.32 -5.83 -15.63
CA TYR A 176 7.75 -5.91 -15.93
C TYR A 176 8.40 -4.54 -16.04
N GLY A 177 7.66 -3.53 -16.54
CA GLY A 177 8.13 -2.15 -16.53
C GLY A 177 8.29 -1.62 -15.10
N ALA A 178 7.39 -1.99 -14.19
CA ALA A 178 7.48 -1.64 -12.77
C ALA A 178 8.67 -2.31 -12.07
N LEU A 179 8.93 -3.60 -12.33
CA LEU A 179 10.13 -4.26 -11.80
C LEU A 179 11.42 -3.54 -12.23
N GLU A 180 11.54 -3.22 -13.52
CA GLU A 180 12.73 -2.53 -14.03
C GLU A 180 12.88 -1.11 -13.47
N ASP A 181 11.77 -0.36 -13.39
CA ASP A 181 11.78 1.01 -12.89
C ASP A 181 12.05 1.07 -11.39
N TYR A 182 11.37 0.25 -10.59
CA TYR A 182 11.54 0.22 -9.14
C TYR A 182 12.93 -0.19 -8.73
N LEU A 183 13.60 -1.10 -9.45
CA LEU A 183 15.00 -1.45 -9.18
C LEU A 183 15.94 -0.23 -9.27
N LYS A 184 15.57 0.80 -10.03
CA LYS A 184 16.34 2.04 -10.20
C LYS A 184 15.90 3.16 -9.25
N THR A 185 14.63 3.16 -8.83
CA THR A 185 14.01 4.32 -8.16
C THR A 185 13.71 4.11 -6.68
N THR A 186 13.50 2.87 -6.25
CA THR A 186 13.25 2.52 -4.84
C THR A 186 14.56 2.38 -4.04
N PHE A 187 14.45 2.16 -2.74
CA PHE A 187 15.59 2.09 -1.80
C PHE A 187 15.30 1.14 -0.63
N ASP A 188 16.30 0.89 0.23
CA ASP A 188 16.19 0.04 1.42
C ASP A 188 15.56 -1.35 1.11
N TYR A 189 14.59 -1.82 1.89
CA TYR A 189 13.90 -3.09 1.63
C TYR A 189 13.08 -3.10 0.34
N GLY A 190 12.75 -1.95 -0.25
CA GLY A 190 12.09 -1.87 -1.55
C GLY A 190 12.92 -2.57 -2.63
N GLU A 191 14.22 -2.33 -2.66
CA GLU A 191 15.12 -2.93 -3.66
C GLU A 191 15.21 -4.45 -3.46
N LEU A 192 15.26 -4.89 -2.19
CA LEU A 192 15.29 -6.30 -1.83
C LEU A 192 13.99 -7.01 -2.22
N ILE A 193 12.84 -6.34 -2.06
CA ILE A 193 11.53 -6.84 -2.49
C ILE A 193 11.51 -7.02 -4.02
N VAL A 194 11.94 -6.01 -4.79
CA VAL A 194 11.96 -6.08 -6.27
C VAL A 194 12.77 -7.28 -6.74
N ARG A 195 14.02 -7.41 -6.23
CA ARG A 195 14.93 -8.51 -6.59
C ARG A 195 14.34 -9.89 -6.26
N GLU A 196 13.72 -10.03 -5.09
CA GLU A 196 13.12 -11.28 -4.66
C GLU A 196 11.87 -11.63 -5.50
N MET A 197 11.04 -10.64 -5.86
CA MET A 197 9.88 -10.85 -6.72
C MET A 197 10.28 -11.20 -8.16
N GLU A 198 11.27 -10.53 -8.73
CA GLU A 198 11.84 -10.84 -10.04
C GLU A 198 12.41 -12.27 -10.09
N GLY A 199 13.18 -12.66 -9.06
CA GLY A 199 13.77 -13.99 -8.95
C GLY A 199 12.73 -15.12 -8.91
N LYS A 200 11.61 -14.90 -8.21
CA LYS A 200 10.51 -15.88 -8.14
C LYS A 200 9.74 -16.04 -9.46
N ASP A 201 9.67 -15.00 -10.28
CA ASP A 201 9.00 -15.06 -11.58
C ASP A 201 9.90 -15.66 -12.68
N GLY A 202 11.22 -15.48 -12.60
CA GLY A 202 12.20 -16.09 -13.51
C GLY A 202 12.41 -17.60 -13.32
N THR A 203 11.87 -18.20 -12.25
CA THR A 203 11.95 -19.65 -11.96
C THR A 203 10.78 -20.49 -12.51
N ARG A 204 10.04 -20.00 -13.51
CA ARG A 204 8.96 -20.74 -14.19
C ARG A 204 9.34 -21.21 -15.59
#